data_AF-A0A158A6G0-F1
#
_entry.id   AF-A0A158A6G0-F1
#
_cell.length_a   1.000
_cell.length_b   1.000
_cell.length_c   1.000
_cell.angle_alpha   90.00
_cell.angle_beta   90.00
_cell.angle_gamma   90.00
#
_symmetry.space_group_name_H-M   'P 1'
#
loop_
_entity.id
_entity.type
_entity.pdbx_description
1 polymer ?
#
loop_
_entity_poly.entity_id
_entity_poly.type
_entity_poly.pdbx_seq_one_letter_code
_entity_poly.pdbx_strand_id
1 'polypeptide(L)'
;MRKVIPFERRAVATNALAGAEAKCVHRNLRLVERGGIVMCADCDATLSPFWALSMLSEQYALAMGHIDRLKSRIQLADARILELSQELDAISPGERSLNKSSTDT
;
A
#
# COMPACT_ATOMS: atom_id res chain seq x y z
N MET A 1 13.50 -15.77 0.06
CA MET A 1 12.13 -16.09 -0.39
C MET A 1 11.15 -15.08 0.22
N ARG A 2 10.58 -14.17 -0.57
CA ARG A 2 9.64 -13.15 -0.06
C ARG A 2 8.22 -13.76 0.01
N LYS A 3 7.77 -14.11 1.22
CA LYS A 3 6.36 -14.46 1.50
C LYS A 3 5.51 -13.20 1.48
N VAL A 4 5.13 -12.75 0.28
CA VAL A 4 4.12 -11.70 0.12
C VAL A 4 2.76 -12.37 0.26
N ILE A 5 1.99 -12.00 1.29
CA ILE A 5 0.62 -12.46 1.45
C ILE A 5 -0.21 -11.76 0.36
N PRO A 6 -0.84 -12.50 -0.57
CA PRO A 6 -1.63 -11.90 -1.63
C PRO A 6 -2.83 -11.17 -1.02
N PHE A 7 -3.01 -9.92 -1.40
CA PHE A 7 -4.17 -9.12 -1.01
C PHE A 7 -5.32 -9.44 -1.96
N GLU A 8 -6.09 -10.47 -1.64
CA GLU A 8 -7.33 -10.78 -2.35
C GLU A 8 -8.50 -10.05 -1.70
N ARG A 9 -9.16 -9.18 -2.47
CA ARG A 9 -10.36 -8.47 -2.00
C ARG A 9 -11.55 -9.43 -2.07
N ARG A 10 -12.09 -9.79 -0.91
CA ARG A 10 -13.33 -10.58 -0.78
C ARG A 10 -14.51 -9.81 -1.36
N ALA A 11 -15.29 -10.46 -2.22
CA ALA A 11 -16.54 -9.93 -2.73
C ALA A 11 -17.65 -10.06 -1.67
N VAL A 12 -18.40 -8.98 -1.46
CA VAL A 12 -19.65 -8.98 -0.69
C VAL A 12 -20.78 -9.18 -1.69
N ALA A 13 -21.63 -10.20 -1.45
CA ALA A 13 -22.72 -10.55 -2.35
C ALA A 13 -23.86 -9.53 -2.22
N THR A 14 -24.28 -8.95 -3.36
CA THR A 14 -25.49 -8.13 -3.44
C THR A 14 -26.40 -8.67 -4.54
N ASN A 15 -27.62 -9.01 -4.14
CA ASN A 15 -28.71 -9.43 -5.02
C ASN A 15 -29.32 -8.20 -5.70
N ALA A 16 -29.17 -8.05 -7.02
CA ALA A 16 -30.11 -7.30 -7.87
C ALA A 16 -29.90 -7.65 -9.35
N LEU A 17 -30.98 -8.10 -10.00
CA LEU A 17 -31.07 -8.40 -11.43
C LEU A 17 -31.22 -7.12 -12.26
N ALA A 18 -30.36 -6.93 -13.27
CA ALA A 18 -30.72 -6.56 -14.65
C ALA A 18 -29.47 -6.36 -15.53
N GLY A 19 -29.28 -7.24 -16.51
CA GLY A 19 -28.66 -6.95 -17.81
C GLY A 19 -27.13 -6.83 -17.90
N ALA A 20 -26.51 -7.80 -18.58
CA ALA A 20 -25.11 -7.81 -19.05
C ALA A 20 -24.03 -7.83 -17.94
N GLU A 21 -23.80 -9.04 -17.44
CA GLU A 21 -22.87 -9.44 -16.38
C GLU A 21 -21.38 -9.28 -16.73
N ALA A 22 -20.91 -8.04 -16.90
CA ALA A 22 -19.57 -7.74 -16.40
C ALA A 22 -19.76 -7.33 -14.93
N LYS A 23 -19.22 -8.12 -14.00
CA LYS A 23 -19.21 -7.84 -12.55
C LYS A 23 -18.43 -6.54 -12.28
N CYS A 24 -19.01 -5.39 -12.59
CA CYS A 24 -18.40 -4.11 -12.33
C CYS A 24 -18.38 -3.91 -10.81
N VAL A 25 -17.21 -3.59 -10.28
CA VAL A 25 -17.03 -3.36 -8.83
C VAL A 25 -17.35 -1.91 -8.47
N HIS A 26 -17.77 -1.09 -9.45
CA HIS A 26 -18.24 0.28 -9.29
C HIS A 26 -17.26 1.16 -8.47
N ARG A 27 -15.96 1.00 -8.73
CA ARG A 27 -14.90 1.72 -8.02
C ARG A 27 -14.50 3.02 -8.69
N ASN A 28 -14.68 3.09 -10.00
CA ASN A 28 -14.40 4.30 -10.77
C ASN A 28 -15.68 5.12 -10.85
N LEU A 29 -15.76 6.17 -10.05
CA LEU A 29 -16.96 7.01 -9.91
C LEU A 29 -16.74 8.36 -10.59
N ARG A 30 -17.75 8.84 -11.30
CA ARG A 30 -17.83 10.21 -11.84
C ARG A 30 -19.06 10.92 -11.31
N LEU A 31 -18.91 12.22 -11.05
CA LEU A 31 -20.02 13.11 -10.69
C LEU A 31 -20.47 13.84 -11.94
N VAL A 32 -21.76 13.77 -12.26
CA VAL A 32 -22.32 14.53 -13.38
C VAL A 32 -22.71 15.92 -12.88
N GLU A 33 -22.07 16.95 -13.46
CA GLU A 33 -22.04 18.34 -12.97
C GLU A 33 -23.40 18.98 -12.68
N ARG A 34 -24.50 18.52 -13.29
CA ARG A 34 -25.80 19.20 -13.22
C ARG A 34 -26.85 18.53 -12.33
N GLY A 35 -26.56 17.41 -11.68
CA GLY A 35 -27.60 16.67 -10.95
C GLY A 35 -27.20 16.02 -9.64
N GLY A 36 -25.95 16.15 -9.18
CA GLY A 36 -25.48 15.38 -8.03
C GLY A 36 -25.58 13.86 -8.23
N ILE A 37 -25.69 13.43 -9.49
CA ILE A 37 -25.82 12.04 -9.87
C ILE A 37 -24.41 11.43 -9.86
N VAL A 38 -24.26 10.36 -9.09
CA VAL A 38 -23.05 9.54 -9.11
C VAL A 38 -23.23 8.47 -10.16
N MET A 39 -22.27 8.35 -11.08
CA MET A 39 -22.25 7.27 -12.07
C MET A 39 -20.93 6.50 -11.97
N CYS A 40 -20.95 5.22 -12.31
CA CYS A 40 -19.72 4.50 -12.57
C CYS A 40 -19.18 4.88 -13.96
N ALA A 41 -17.90 5.22 -14.05
CA ALA A 41 -17.27 5.52 -15.33
C ALA A 41 -16.95 4.26 -16.16
N ASP A 42 -16.94 3.08 -15.54
CA ASP A 42 -16.58 1.82 -16.22
C ASP A 42 -17.79 1.12 -16.86
N CYS A 43 -18.96 1.21 -16.22
CA CYS A 43 -20.20 0.56 -16.70
C CYS A 43 -21.36 1.54 -16.94
N ASP A 44 -21.12 2.85 -16.78
CA ASP A 44 -22.13 3.92 -16.89
C ASP A 44 -23.38 3.75 -15.99
N ALA A 45 -23.34 2.84 -15.02
CA ALA A 45 -24.44 2.65 -14.07
C ALA A 45 -24.58 3.87 -13.15
N THR A 46 -25.82 4.35 -13.00
CA THR A 46 -26.15 5.35 -11.97
C THR A 46 -26.19 4.70 -10.60
N LEU A 47 -25.50 5.30 -9.64
CA LEU A 47 -25.32 4.77 -8.30
C LEU A 47 -25.96 5.69 -7.27
N SER A 48 -26.40 5.10 -6.16
CA SER A 48 -26.85 5.86 -5.01
C SER A 48 -25.69 6.67 -4.42
N PRO A 49 -25.85 7.99 -4.18
CA PRO A 49 -24.83 8.80 -3.52
C PRO A 49 -24.40 8.25 -2.16
N PHE A 50 -25.36 7.71 -1.39
CA PHE A 50 -25.06 7.10 -0.09
C PHE A 50 -24.17 5.86 -0.25
N TRP A 51 -24.49 4.98 -1.20
CA TRP A 51 -23.67 3.81 -1.49
C TRP A 51 -22.25 4.19 -1.90
N ALA A 52 -22.13 5.20 -2.79
CA ALA A 52 -20.85 5.70 -3.24
C ALA A 52 -20.00 6.26 -2.08
N LEU A 53 -20.60 7.05 -1.21
CA LEU A 53 -19.92 7.58 -0.02
C LEU A 53 -19.50 6.47 0.95
N SER A 54 -20.38 5.49 1.21
CA SER A 54 -20.02 4.32 2.04
C SER A 54 -18.84 3.56 1.45
N MET A 55 -18.89 3.22 0.16
CA MET A 55 -17.81 2.53 -0.54
C MET A 55 -16.49 3.32 -0.47
N LEU A 56 -16.52 4.62 -0.75
CA LEU A 56 -15.33 5.48 -0.67
C LEU A 56 -14.77 5.54 0.76
N SER A 57 -15.63 5.63 1.78
CA SER A 57 -15.20 5.66 3.18
C SER A 57 -14.50 4.36 3.61
N GLU A 58 -14.99 3.21 3.16
CA GLU A 58 -14.36 1.91 3.41
C GLU A 58 -13.02 1.80 2.69
N GLN A 59 -12.95 2.23 1.42
CA GLN A 59 -11.68 2.24 0.68
C GLN A 59 -10.65 3.17 1.33
N TYR A 60 -11.08 4.32 1.85
CA TYR A 60 -10.23 5.24 2.57
C TYR A 60 -9.67 4.59 3.85
N ALA A 61 -10.53 3.95 4.66
CA ALA A 61 -10.09 3.26 5.87
C ALA A 61 -9.06 2.15 5.57
N LEU A 62 -9.29 1.36 4.53
CA LEU A 62 -8.34 0.32 4.08
C LEU A 62 -7.01 0.92 3.62
N ALA A 63 -7.05 1.99 2.84
CA ALA A 63 -5.85 2.68 2.37
C ALA A 63 -5.03 3.24 3.54
N MET A 64 -5.69 3.83 4.54
CA MET A 64 -5.04 4.33 5.75
C MET A 64 -4.36 3.21 6.54
N GLY A 65 -5.04 2.07 6.74
CA GLY A 65 -4.43 0.91 7.39
C GLY A 65 -3.22 0.36 6.64
N HIS A 66 -3.23 0.41 5.31
CA HIS A 66 -2.07 0.03 4.49
C HIS A 66 -0.90 1.00 4.66
N ILE A 67 -1.18 2.31 4.67
CA ILE A 67 -0.17 3.35 4.90
C ILE A 67 0.50 3.16 6.25
N ASP A 68 -0.28 2.93 7.31
CA ASP A 68 0.27 2.76 8.66
C ASP A 68 1.15 1.50 8.76
N ARG A 69 0.70 0.38 8.16
CA ARG A 69 1.51 -0.84 8.09
C ARG A 69 2.83 -0.61 7.33
N LEU A 70 2.80 0.15 6.24
CA LEU A 70 4.01 0.45 5.48
C LEU A 70 4.97 1.34 6.28
N LYS A 71 4.44 2.36 6.99
CA LYS A 71 5.24 3.20 7.90
C LYS A 71 5.95 2.37 8.96
N SER A 72 5.25 1.47 9.66
CA SER A 72 5.87 0.60 10.67
C SER A 72 6.96 -0.29 10.09
N ARG A 73 6.77 -0.79 8.86
CA ARG A 73 7.78 -1.62 8.17
C ARG A 73 9.02 -0.84 7.79
N ILE A 74 8.87 0.42 7.37
CA ILE A 74 9.99 1.31 7.05
C ILE A 74 10.78 1.59 8.33
N GLN A 75 10.10 1.97 9.42
CA GLN A 75 10.75 2.21 10.72
C GLN A 75 11.56 1.00 11.20
N LEU A 76 11.03 -0.21 11.08
CA LEU A 76 11.76 -1.43 11.43
C LEU A 76 12.97 -1.68 10.53
N ALA A 77 12.83 -1.42 9.23
CA ALA A 77 13.94 -1.56 8.29
C ALA A 77 15.04 -0.54 8.58
N ASP A 78 14.70 0.71 8.85
CA ASP A 78 15.64 1.78 9.19
C ASP A 78 16.39 1.44 10.50
N ALA A 79 15.68 0.97 11.52
CA ALA A 79 16.31 0.50 12.76
C ALA A 79 17.31 -0.63 12.51
N ARG A 80 16.93 -1.62 11.68
CA ARG A 80 17.83 -2.73 11.35
C ARG A 80 19.04 -2.30 10.53
N ILE A 81 18.89 -1.32 9.64
CA ILE A 81 20.02 -0.75 8.89
C ILE A 81 21.01 -0.07 9.84
N LEU A 82 20.52 0.67 10.83
CA LEU A 82 21.37 1.30 11.84
C LEU A 82 22.09 0.27 12.69
N GLU A 83 21.41 -0.77 13.17
CA GLU A 83 22.02 -1.88 13.92
C GLU A 83 23.13 -2.55 13.11
N LEU A 84 22.85 -2.92 11.85
CA LEU A 84 23.85 -3.55 10.97
C LEU A 84 25.04 -2.64 10.69
N SER A 85 24.82 -1.33 10.59
CA SER A 85 25.91 -0.36 10.39
C SER A 85 26.82 -0.31 11.62
N GLN A 86 26.23 -0.32 12.83
CA GLN A 86 26.98 -0.38 14.08
C GLN A 86 27.75 -1.71 14.22
N GLU A 87 27.12 -2.84 13.87
CA GLU A 87 27.77 -4.15 13.84
C GLU A 87 28.99 -4.15 12.90
N LEU A 88 28.88 -3.55 11.70
CA LEU A 88 29.98 -3.43 10.75
C LEU A 88 31.12 -2.52 11.27
N ASP A 89 30.77 -1.36 11.84
CA ASP A 89 31.76 -0.44 12.41
C ASP A 89 32.52 -1.09 13.57
N ALA A 90 31.86 -1.92 14.37
CA ALA A 90 32.47 -2.67 15.48
C ALA A 90 33.41 -3.80 15.02
N ILE A 91 33.24 -4.33 13.80
CA ILE A 91 34.11 -5.34 13.20
C ILE A 91 35.35 -4.70 12.54
N SER A 92 35.26 -3.43 12.11
CA SER A 92 36.34 -2.71 11.43
C SER A 92 37.45 -2.01 12.29
N PRO A 93 37.59 -2.15 13.63
CA PRO A 93 38.72 -1.53 14.34
C PRO A 93 40.08 -2.13 13.97
N GLY A 94 40.13 -3.37 13.48
CA GLY A 94 41.36 -4.17 13.33
C GLY A 94 42.13 -4.01 12.01
N GLU A 95 41.50 -3.59 10.92
CA GLU A 95 42.17 -3.50 9.60
C GLU A 95 42.78 -2.12 9.31
N ARG A 96 42.35 -1.05 10.01
CA ARG A 96 42.90 0.30 9.79
C ARG A 96 44.27 0.54 10.42
N SER A 97 44.72 -0.30 11.35
CA SER A 97 46.01 -0.08 12.06
C SER A 97 47.21 -0.83 11.46
N LEU A 98 47.01 -1.84 10.60
CA LEU A 98 48.14 -2.64 10.08
C LEU A 98 48.89 -1.99 8.90
N ASN A 99 48.29 -1.03 8.19
CA ASN A 99 48.91 -0.44 6.99
C ASN A 99 49.71 0.85 7.22
N LYS A 100 50.07 1.19 8.47
CA LYS A 100 50.88 2.40 8.77
C LYS A 100 52.28 2.16 9.32
N SER A 101 52.77 0.93 9.28
CA SER A 101 54.11 0.60 9.76
C SER A 101 54.78 -0.41 8.82
N SER A 102 55.50 0.08 7.81
CA SER A 102 56.86 -0.40 7.46
C SER A 102 57.27 0.14 6.08
N THR A 103 57.93 1.30 6.07
CA THR A 103 59.04 1.56 5.15
C THR A 103 60.08 2.34 5.95
N ASP A 104 60.89 1.59 6.70
CA ASP A 104 62.22 1.99 7.13
C ASP A 104 63.18 0.96 6.53
N THR A 105 63.92 1.36 5.51
CA THR A 105 65.35 1.04 5.24
C THR A 105 65.81 1.73 3.98
#